data_AF-A0A1T1J900-F1
#
_entry.id   AF-A0A1T1J900-F1
#
_cell.length_a   1.000
_cell.length_b   1.000
_cell.length_c   1.000
_cell.angle_alpha   90.00
_cell.angle_beta   90.00
_cell.angle_gamma   90.00
#
_symmetry.space_group_name_H-M   'P 1'
#
loop_
_entity.id
_entity.type
_entity.pdbx_description
1 polymer ?
#
loop_
_entity_poly.entity_id
_entity_poly.type
_entity_poly.pdbx_seq_one_letter_code
_entity_poly.pdbx_strand_id
1 'polypeptide(L)' 'MLTKGIGTDKNPEKVLFWLNKAAEQNFPEAQYNLGLMYDSGNYVTKDRKKALEFYQLAAKSGLS' A
#
# COMPACT_ATOMS: atom_id res chain seq x y z
N MET A 1 -10.48 -7.83 30.12
CA MET A 1 -9.56 -7.18 29.17
C MET A 1 -10.29 -7.06 27.85
N LEU A 2 -10.82 -5.87 27.55
CA LEU A 2 -11.49 -5.60 26.29
C LEU A 2 -10.42 -5.63 25.20
N THR A 3 -10.45 -6.65 24.37
CA THR A 3 -9.67 -6.73 23.13
C THR A 3 -9.84 -5.40 22.42
N LYS A 4 -8.74 -4.65 22.32
CA LYS A 4 -8.67 -3.39 21.57
C LYS A 4 -9.33 -3.63 20.23
N GLY A 5 -10.56 -3.11 20.08
CA GLY A 5 -11.16 -2.85 18.79
C GLY A 5 -10.29 -1.80 18.12
N ILE A 6 -9.19 -2.25 17.53
CA ILE A 6 -8.46 -1.47 16.55
C ILE A 6 -9.44 -1.38 15.40
N GLY A 7 -10.11 -0.23 15.30
CA GLY A 7 -11.10 0.04 14.26
C GLY A 7 -10.44 -0.16 12.90
N THR A 8 -10.54 -1.38 12.36
CA THR A 8 -10.35 -1.63 10.95
C THR A 8 -11.55 -1.02 10.28
N ASP A 9 -11.51 0.31 10.09
CA ASP A 9 -12.18 0.95 8.96
C ASP A 9 -11.62 0.22 7.73
N LYS A 10 -12.27 -0.88 7.34
CA LYS A 10 -12.07 -1.58 6.06
C LYS A 10 -12.65 -0.72 4.95
N ASN A 11 -12.34 0.58 4.95
CA ASN A 11 -12.62 1.43 3.83
C ASN A 11 -11.35 1.41 2.96
N PRO A 12 -11.32 0.55 1.92
CA PRO A 12 -10.16 0.44 1.07
C PRO A 12 -9.81 1.75 0.36
N GLU A 13 -10.77 2.64 0.14
CA GLU A 13 -10.51 3.95 -0.44
C GLU A 13 -9.67 4.81 0.51
N LYS A 14 -9.96 4.79 1.82
CA LYS A 14 -9.12 5.47 2.82
C LYS A 14 -7.73 4.85 2.90
N VAL A 15 -7.63 3.52 2.85
CA VAL A 15 -6.33 2.82 2.88
C VAL A 15 -5.50 3.21 1.65
N LEU A 16 -6.09 3.17 0.45
CA LEU A 16 -5.45 3.62 -0.78
C LEU A 16 -5.01 5.09 -0.69
N PHE A 17 -5.87 5.97 -0.18
CA PHE A 17 -5.55 7.38 -0.02
C PHE A 17 -4.30 7.59 0.83
N TRP A 18 -4.25 6.99 2.03
CA TRP A 18 -3.12 7.15 2.93
C TRP A 18 -1.85 6.46 2.43
N LEU A 19 -1.98 5.28 1.83
CA LEU A 19 -0.83 4.60 1.22
C LEU A 19 -0.24 5.41 0.06
N ASN A 20 -1.06 6.01 -0.80
CA ASN A 20 -0.56 6.90 -1.85
C ASN A 20 0.17 8.11 -1.26
N LYS A 21 -0.40 8.76 -0.24
CA LYS A 21 0.24 9.89 0.46
C LYS A 21 1.57 9.55 1.10
N ALA A 22 1.71 8.33 1.64
CA ALA A 22 2.98 7.86 2.21
C ALA A 22 3.97 7.43 1.10
N ALA A 23 3.49 6.79 0.04
CA ALA A 23 4.32 6.43 -1.11
C ALA A 23 4.93 7.66 -1.81
N GLU A 24 4.17 8.76 -1.91
CA GLU A 24 4.62 10.08 -2.39
C GLU A 24 5.76 10.67 -1.53
N GLN A 25 5.82 10.29 -0.24
CA GLN A 25 6.87 10.71 0.71
C GLN A 25 8.03 9.71 0.79
N ASN A 26 8.16 8.82 -0.18
CA ASN A 26 9.21 7.79 -0.24
C ASN A 26 9.21 6.78 0.92
N PHE A 27 8.07 6.55 1.58
CA PHE A 27 7.97 5.47 2.57
C PHE A 27 7.95 4.09 1.88
N PRO A 28 9.01 3.27 2.00
CA PRO A 28 9.12 2.02 1.25
C PRO A 28 8.00 1.03 1.59
N GLU A 29 7.55 0.99 2.84
CA GLU A 29 6.47 0.11 3.28
C GLU A 29 5.13 0.47 2.62
N ALA A 30 4.87 1.76 2.42
CA ALA A 30 3.66 2.20 1.75
C ALA A 30 3.66 1.84 0.26
N GLN A 31 4.81 2.02 -0.40
CA GLN A 31 5.02 1.63 -1.78
C GLN A 31 4.85 0.11 -1.95
N TYR A 32 5.47 -0.68 -1.07
CA TYR A 32 5.31 -2.14 -1.06
C TYR A 32 3.85 -2.58 -0.89
N ASN A 33 3.12 -1.96 0.04
CA ASN A 33 1.71 -2.27 0.28
C ASN A 33 0.81 -1.90 -0.91
N LEU A 34 1.08 -0.78 -1.60
CA LEU A 34 0.38 -0.46 -2.87
C LEU A 34 0.67 -1.50 -3.95
N GLY A 35 1.91 -1.96 -4.05
CA GLY A 35 2.30 -3.04 -4.93
C GLY A 35 1.48 -4.31 -4.69
N LEU A 36 1.37 -4.72 -3.42
CA LEU A 36 0.56 -5.88 -3.03
C LEU A 36 -0.93 -5.71 -3.35
N MET A 37 -1.51 -4.52 -3.17
CA MET A 37 -2.91 -4.27 -3.51
C MET A 37 -3.17 -4.47 -5.00
N TYR A 38 -2.31 -3.90 -5.86
CA TYR A 38 -2.43 -4.05 -7.30
C TYR A 38 -2.10 -5.47 -7.80
N ASP A 39 -1.19 -6.20 -7.16
CA ASP A 39 -0.91 -7.60 -7.56
C ASP A 39 -2.03 -8.55 -7.12
N SER A 40 -2.56 -8.37 -5.92
CA SER A 40 -3.67 -9.20 -5.43
C SER A 40 -5.01 -8.86 -6.08
N GLY A 41 -5.19 -7.61 -6.54
CA GLY A 41 -6.50 -7.08 -6.94
C GLY A 41 -7.44 -6.88 -5.76
N ASN A 42 -6.89 -6.80 -4.53
CA ASN A 42 -7.68 -6.54 -3.36
C ASN A 42 -8.05 -5.06 -3.32
N TYR A 43 -9.35 -4.80 -3.45
CA TYR A 43 -9.95 -3.48 -3.41
C TYR A 43 -9.57 -2.51 -4.55
N VAL A 44 -8.72 -2.95 -5.47
CA VAL A 44 -8.38 -2.27 -6.72
C VAL A 44 -8.43 -3.26 -7.86
N THR A 45 -8.63 -2.79 -9.08
CA THR A 45 -8.42 -3.62 -10.27
C THR A 45 -6.99 -4.14 -10.27
N LYS A 46 -6.84 -5.47 -10.36
CA LYS A 46 -5.55 -6.13 -10.45
C LYS A 46 -4.74 -5.55 -11.62
N ASP A 47 -3.54 -5.09 -11.33
CA ASP A 47 -2.62 -4.53 -12.32
C ASP A 47 -1.18 -4.90 -11.94
N ARG A 48 -0.66 -5.96 -12.59
CA ARG A 48 0.69 -6.45 -12.33
C ARG A 48 1.78 -5.47 -12.74
N LYS A 49 1.52 -4.63 -13.76
CA LYS A 49 2.49 -3.63 -14.20
C LYS A 49 2.63 -2.55 -13.15
N LYS A 50 1.50 -2.03 -12.68
CA LYS A 50 1.48 -1.04 -11.59
C LYS A 50 2.03 -1.60 -10.29
N ALA A 51 1.76 -2.86 -9.99
CA ALA A 51 2.36 -3.53 -8.83
C ALA A 51 3.90 -3.55 -8.91
N LEU A 52 4.45 -3.94 -10.06
CA LEU A 52 5.89 -3.97 -10.30
C LEU A 52 6.52 -2.56 -10.16
N GLU A 53 5.87 -1.52 -10.68
CA GLU A 53 6.33 -0.14 -10.54
C GLU A 53 6.47 0.26 -9.06
N PHE A 54 5.47 -0.06 -8.23
CA PHE A 54 5.52 0.21 -6.79
C PHE A 54 6.58 -0.61 -6.05
N TYR A 55 6.79 -1.88 -6.42
CA TYR A 55 7.86 -2.69 -5.83
C TYR A 55 9.26 -2.16 -6.18
N GLN A 56 9.46 -1.72 -7.43
CA GLN A 56 10.70 -1.09 -7.83
C GLN A 56 10.94 0.23 -7.09
N LEU A 57 9.88 1.00 -6.84
CA LEU A 57 9.95 2.22 -6.05
C LEU A 57 10.38 1.89 -4.60
N ALA A 58 9.73 0.91 -3.97
CA ALA A 58 10.05 0.46 -2.61
C ALA A 58 11.51 0.00 -2.47
N ALA A 59 11.99 -0.80 -3.43
CA ALA A 59 13.37 -1.27 -3.45
C ALA A 59 14.39 -0.11 -3.57
N LYS A 60 14.07 0.94 -4.34
CA LYS A 60 14.92 2.12 -4.48
C LYS A 60 14.89 3.00 -3.23
N SER A 61 13.72 3.21 -2.63
CA SER A 61 13.56 4.04 -1.43
C SER A 61 14.19 3.41 -0.19
N GLY A 62 14.24 2.07 -0.09
CA GLY A 62 14.90 1.36 1.00
C GLY A 62 16.43 1.28 0.92
N LEU A 63 17.04 1.74 -0.18
CA LEU A 63 18.50 1.81 -0.38
C LEU A 63 19.08 3.21 -0.14
N SER A 64 18.24 4.20 0.21
CA SER A 64 18.62 5.60 0.43
C SER A 64 18.88 5.94 1.89
#